data_AF-A0A845RLT1-F1
#
_entry.id   AF-A0A845RLT1-F1
#
_cell.length_a   1.000
_cell.length_b   1.000
_cell.length_c   1.000
_cell.angle_alpha   90.00
_cell.angle_beta   90.00
_cell.angle_gamma   90.00
#
_symmetry.space_group_name_H-M   'P 1'
#
loop_
_entity.id
_entity.type
_entity.pdbx_description
1 polymer ?
#
loop_
_entity_poly.entity_id
_entity_poly.type
_entity_poly.pdbx_seq_one_letter_code
_entity_poly.pdbx_strand_id
1 'polypeptide(L)'
;MAKLWHMGRGLSELQKTMLTMQLNEYGDIDLKDVMAKYYGWPQNEYKRFSKEEIGQQKYMSGYIATRKAFDRLIARGLIFSGNRRYYGLTEAGKKVLAKL
;
A
#
# COMPACT_ATOMS: atom_id res chain seq x y z
N MET A 1 -29.29 -12.94 16.58
CA MET A 1 -28.64 -11.63 16.35
C MET A 1 -27.27 -11.86 15.71
N ALA A 2 -27.13 -11.63 14.40
CA ALA A 2 -25.83 -11.68 13.73
C ALA A 2 -25.41 -10.25 13.36
N LYS A 3 -24.26 -9.83 13.89
CA LYS A 3 -23.65 -8.51 13.74
C LYS A 3 -23.45 -8.17 12.26
N LEU A 4 -24.08 -7.09 11.81
CA LEU A 4 -23.76 -6.37 10.58
C LEU A 4 -22.33 -5.80 10.70
N TRP A 5 -21.33 -6.56 10.27
CA TRP A 5 -19.97 -6.03 10.11
C TRP A 5 -19.97 -5.13 8.87
N HIS A 6 -19.90 -3.82 9.14
CA HIS A 6 -19.66 -2.71 8.22
C HIS A 6 -19.28 -3.12 6.79
N MET A 7 -20.20 -2.94 5.84
CA MET A 7 -19.86 -2.69 4.44
C MET A 7 -19.12 -1.34 4.38
N GLY A 8 -17.86 -1.32 4.82
CA GLY A 8 -17.00 -0.16 4.68
C GLY A 8 -16.77 0.10 3.20
N ARG A 9 -16.88 1.38 2.81
CA ARG A 9 -16.62 1.93 1.47
C ARG A 9 -15.52 1.12 0.74
N GLY A 10 -15.74 0.85 -0.55
CA GLY A 10 -14.84 0.09 -1.42
C GLY A 10 -13.38 0.57 -1.39
N LEU A 11 -12.49 -0.14 -2.08
CA LEU A 11 -11.07 0.23 -2.10
C LEU A 11 -10.90 1.68 -2.58
N SER A 12 -10.10 2.48 -1.85
CA SER A 12 -9.71 3.81 -2.31
C SER A 12 -8.78 3.70 -3.52
N GLU A 13 -8.65 4.76 -4.33
CA GLU A 13 -7.73 4.76 -5.47
C GLU A 13 -6.31 4.36 -5.08
N LEU A 14 -5.77 4.90 -3.98
CA LEU A 14 -4.46 4.47 -3.46
C LEU A 14 -4.38 2.95 -3.17
N GLN A 15 -5.44 2.34 -2.65
CA GLN A 15 -5.47 0.91 -2.36
C GLN A 15 -5.56 0.07 -3.64
N LYS A 16 -6.33 0.53 -4.63
CA LYS A 16 -6.38 -0.09 -5.95
C LYS A 16 -5.01 -0.03 -6.62
N THR A 17 -4.39 1.15 -6.66
CA THR A 17 -3.04 1.33 -7.21
C THR A 17 -2.03 0.38 -6.55
N MET A 18 -2.03 0.27 -5.23
CA MET A 18 -1.16 -0.66 -4.50
C MET A 18 -1.35 -2.12 -4.93
N LEU A 19 -2.60 -2.58 -5.11
CA LEU A 19 -2.88 -3.95 -5.56
C LEU A 19 -2.43 -4.17 -7.01
N THR A 20 -2.71 -3.21 -7.90
CA THR A 20 -2.27 -3.28 -9.31
C THR A 20 -0.74 -3.31 -9.43
N MET A 21 -0.03 -2.55 -8.61
CA MET A 21 1.44 -2.52 -8.59
C MET A 21 2.04 -3.89 -8.20
N GLN A 22 1.39 -4.67 -7.33
CA GLN A 22 1.87 -6.01 -6.96
C GLN A 22 1.79 -7.02 -8.12
N LEU A 23 0.85 -6.88 -9.04
CA LEU A 23 0.67 -7.81 -10.16
C LEU A 23 1.66 -7.56 -11.30
N ASN A 24 1.97 -6.30 -11.57
CA ASN A 24 2.62 -5.91 -12.84
C ASN A 24 4.15 -5.78 -12.79
N GLU A 25 4.77 -5.54 -11.62
CA GLU A 25 6.16 -5.07 -11.61
C GLU A 25 7.14 -5.82 -10.68
N TYR A 26 6.72 -6.40 -9.54
CA TYR A 26 7.71 -6.82 -8.52
C TYR A 26 7.46 -8.14 -7.77
N GLY A 27 6.26 -8.74 -7.82
CA GLY A 27 5.88 -9.87 -6.96
C GLY A 27 5.70 -9.50 -5.47
N ASP A 28 6.42 -8.47 -5.01
CA ASP A 28 6.38 -7.84 -3.70
C ASP A 28 6.41 -6.31 -3.85
N ILE A 29 5.59 -5.57 -3.09
CA ILE A 29 5.60 -4.09 -3.12
C ILE A 29 6.22 -3.52 -1.85
N ASP A 30 7.02 -2.46 -1.97
CA ASP A 30 7.52 -1.68 -0.84
C ASP A 30 6.86 -0.29 -0.82
N LEU A 31 6.79 0.30 0.37
CA LEU A 31 6.30 1.66 0.60
C LEU A 31 7.03 2.68 -0.29
N LYS A 32 8.33 2.50 -0.50
CA LYS A 32 9.15 3.38 -1.35
C LYS A 32 8.65 3.44 -2.80
N ASP A 33 8.13 2.32 -3.32
CA ASP A 33 7.67 2.22 -4.71
C ASP A 33 6.32 2.92 -4.86
N VAL A 34 5.44 2.75 -3.88
CA VAL A 34 4.15 3.46 -3.82
C VAL A 34 4.37 4.96 -3.71
N MET A 35 5.29 5.39 -2.85
CA MET A 35 5.60 6.81 -2.68
C MET A 35 6.16 7.43 -3.96
N ALA A 36 7.01 6.69 -4.68
CA ALA A 36 7.55 7.14 -5.96
C ALA A 36 6.46 7.25 -7.03
N LYS A 37 5.68 6.17 -7.23
CA LYS A 37 4.70 6.09 -8.31
C LYS A 37 3.46 6.95 -8.08
N TYR A 38 2.95 7.01 -6.86
CA TYR A 38 1.69 7.71 -6.54
C TYR A 38 1.89 9.16 -6.10
N TYR A 39 2.99 9.45 -5.40
CA TYR A 39 3.25 10.78 -4.83
C TYR A 39 4.42 11.52 -5.49
N GLY A 40 5.09 10.92 -6.50
CA GLY A 40 6.21 11.54 -7.20
C GLY A 40 7.45 11.74 -6.32
N TRP A 41 7.65 10.88 -5.31
CA TRP A 41 8.83 10.93 -4.47
C TRP A 41 10.08 10.46 -5.26
N PRO A 42 11.16 11.25 -5.32
CA PRO A 42 12.34 10.89 -6.12
C PRO A 42 13.07 9.68 -5.55
N GLN A 43 13.13 8.59 -6.32
CA GLN A 43 13.95 7.41 -5.99
C GLN A 43 15.40 7.67 -6.38
N ASN A 44 16.20 8.20 -5.46
CA ASN A 44 17.65 8.07 -5.58
C ASN A 44 18.00 6.67 -5.04
N GLU A 45 18.74 5.86 -5.80
CA GLU A 45 18.95 4.40 -5.61
C GLU A 45 19.36 3.94 -4.20
N TYR A 46 19.78 4.86 -3.31
CA TYR A 46 20.20 4.57 -1.94
C TYR A 46 19.48 5.38 -0.85
N LYS A 47 18.50 6.23 -1.20
CA LYS A 47 17.78 7.02 -0.19
C LYS A 47 16.64 6.22 0.40
N ARG A 48 16.83 5.78 1.66
CA ARG A 48 15.70 5.48 2.54
C ARG A 48 14.95 6.78 2.81
N PHE A 49 13.62 6.71 2.93
CA PHE A 49 12.80 7.81 3.43
C PHE A 49 13.44 8.35 4.73
N SER A 50 13.99 9.57 4.69
CA SER A 50 14.72 10.10 5.84
C SER A 50 13.77 10.80 6.81
N LYS A 51 14.12 10.82 8.10
CA LYS A 51 13.38 11.60 9.08
C LYS A 51 13.41 13.10 8.76
N GLU A 52 14.40 13.59 8.00
CA GLU A 52 14.44 14.99 7.57
C GLU A 52 13.42 15.29 6.48
N GLU A 53 13.19 14.40 5.52
CA GLU A 53 12.13 14.56 4.51
C GLU A 53 10.74 14.56 5.15
N ILE A 54 10.55 13.67 6.12
CA ILE A 54 9.38 13.59 7.00
C ILE A 54 9.25 14.88 7.86
N GLY A 55 10.36 15.36 8.43
CA GLY A 55 10.43 16.54 9.29
C GLY A 55 10.24 17.87 8.56
N GLN A 56 10.61 17.94 7.28
CA GLN A 56 10.29 19.04 6.36
C GLN A 56 8.84 18.99 5.87
N GLN A 57 8.04 18.04 6.36
CA GLN A 57 6.64 17.77 6.00
C GLN A 57 6.39 17.45 4.52
N LYS A 58 7.43 17.47 3.67
CA LYS A 58 7.34 17.10 2.27
C LYS A 58 7.05 15.60 2.21
N TYR A 59 5.89 15.23 1.65
CA TYR A 59 5.41 13.84 1.54
C TYR A 59 5.01 13.15 2.87
N MET A 60 5.03 13.82 4.02
CA MET A 60 4.60 13.24 5.31
C MET A 60 3.16 12.72 5.26
N SER A 61 2.24 13.50 4.66
CA SER A 61 0.85 13.10 4.48
C SER A 61 0.73 11.86 3.59
N GLY A 62 1.49 11.79 2.49
CA GLY A 62 1.57 10.65 1.60
C GLY A 62 2.12 9.40 2.30
N TYR A 63 3.17 9.55 3.11
CA TYR A 63 3.75 8.47 3.90
C TYR A 63 2.72 7.87 4.88
N ILE A 64 2.03 8.72 5.64
CA ILE A 64 0.98 8.30 6.59
C ILE A 64 -0.18 7.64 5.85
N ALA A 65 -0.62 8.21 4.72
CA ALA A 65 -1.70 7.66 3.91
C ALA A 65 -1.34 6.27 3.35
N THR A 66 -0.12 6.11 2.84
CA THR A 66 0.42 4.85 2.32
C THR A 66 0.49 3.79 3.42
N ARG A 67 1.05 4.12 4.59
CA ARG A 67 1.05 3.24 5.78
C ARG A 67 -0.35 2.77 6.15
N LYS A 68 -1.31 3.71 6.26
CA LYS A 68 -2.71 3.38 6.58
C LYS A 68 -3.38 2.54 5.49
N ALA A 69 -3.03 2.74 4.23
CA ALA A 69 -3.57 1.93 3.12
C ALA A 69 -3.07 0.49 3.19
N PHE A 70 -1.78 0.26 3.48
CA PHE A 70 -1.23 -1.07 3.77
C PHE A 70 -1.94 -1.74 4.94
N ASP A 71 -2.04 -1.06 6.08
CA ASP A 71 -2.67 -1.61 7.28
C ASP A 71 -4.13 -2.02 7.01
N ARG A 72 -4.88 -1.22 6.22
CA ARG A 72 -6.25 -1.55 5.81
C ARG A 72 -6.32 -2.74 4.84
N LEU A 73 -5.39 -2.87 3.91
CA LEU A 73 -5.34 -4.00 2.99
C LEU A 73 -4.99 -5.30 3.73
N ILE A 74 -4.09 -5.24 4.71
CA ILE A 74 -3.77 -6.36 5.62
C ILE A 74 -4.98 -6.72 6.48
N ALA A 75 -5.64 -5.74 7.10
CA ALA A 75 -6.81 -5.98 7.93
C ALA A 75 -7.99 -6.60 7.14
N ARG A 76 -8.04 -6.35 5.83
CA ARG A 76 -9.00 -6.98 4.90
C ARG A 76 -8.53 -8.34 4.36
N GLY A 77 -7.33 -8.79 4.74
CA GLY A 77 -6.74 -10.03 4.25
C GLY A 77 -6.45 -10.02 2.75
N LEU A 78 -6.28 -8.85 2.13
CA LEU A 78 -5.99 -8.74 0.69
C LEU A 78 -4.50 -8.86 0.40
N ILE A 79 -3.66 -8.41 1.33
CA ILE A 79 -2.21 -8.55 1.28
C ILE A 79 -1.69 -9.09 2.62
N PHE A 80 -0.48 -9.63 2.62
CA PHE A 80 0.24 -10.02 3.84
C PHE A 80 1.57 -9.26 3.94
N SER A 81 2.12 -9.12 5.15
CA SER A 81 3.45 -8.55 5.39
C SER A 81 4.47 -9.68 5.59
N GLY A 82 5.50 -9.75 4.74
CA GLY A 82 6.59 -10.71 4.85
C GLY A 82 7.76 -10.23 5.74
N ASN A 83 8.78 -11.08 5.90
CA ASN A 83 9.89 -10.89 6.84
C ASN A 83 10.94 -9.82 6.47
N ARG A 84 10.69 -8.96 5.48
CA ARG A 84 11.64 -7.92 5.02
C ARG A 84 10.97 -6.62 4.57
N ARG A 85 9.83 -6.25 5.17
CA ARG A 85 9.01 -5.05 4.81
C ARG A 85 8.37 -5.10 3.43
N TYR A 86 8.36 -6.27 2.80
CA TYR A 86 7.64 -6.52 1.56
C TYR A 86 6.20 -6.93 1.87
N TYR A 87 5.28 -6.49 1.02
CA TYR A 87 3.89 -6.92 1.06
C TYR A 87 3.60 -7.77 -0.18
N GLY A 88 2.99 -8.93 0.03
CA GLY A 88 2.58 -9.86 -1.04
C GLY A 88 1.06 -9.97 -1.17
N LEU A 89 0.57 -10.38 -2.35
CA LEU A 89 -0.85 -10.63 -2.61
C LEU A 89 -1.31 -11.94 -1.97
N THR A 90 -2.46 -11.90 -1.31
CA THR A 90 -3.20 -13.12 -0.96
C THR A 90 -4.07 -13.59 -2.13
N GLU A 91 -4.60 -14.81 -2.06
CA GLU A 91 -5.60 -15.29 -3.02
C GLU A 91 -6.88 -14.42 -3.05
N ALA A 92 -7.29 -13.87 -1.90
CA ALA A 92 -8.40 -12.93 -1.83
C ALA A 92 -8.06 -11.61 -2.55
N GLY A 93 -6.84 -11.11 -2.36
CA GLY A 93 -6.30 -9.95 -3.07
C GLY A 93 -6.31 -10.12 -4.58
N LYS A 94 -5.84 -11.26 -5.09
CA LYS A 94 -5.85 -11.60 -6.52
C LYS A 94 -7.27 -11.59 -7.10
N LYS A 95 -8.24 -12.18 -6.38
CA LYS A 95 -9.65 -12.21 -6.81
C LYS A 95 -10.30 -10.82 -6.84
N VAL A 96 -9.94 -9.95 -5.90
CA VAL A 96 -10.42 -8.55 -5.90
C VAL A 96 -9.79 -7.78 -7.05
N LEU A 97 -8.48 -7.94 -7.25
CA LEU A 97 -7.76 -7.28 -8.33
C LEU A 97 -8.30 -7.67 -9.73
N ALA A 98 -8.64 -8.94 -9.95
CA ALA A 98 -9.23 -9.40 -11.21
C ALA A 98 -10.61 -8.78 -11.53
N LYS A 99 -11.19 -8.01 -10.60
CA LYS A 99 -12.48 -7.33 -10.73
C LYS A 99 -12.37 -5.81 -10.69
N LEU A 100 -11.16 -5.26 -10.51
CA LEU A 100 -10.88 -3.83 -10.54
C LEU A 100 -10.77 -3.33 -11.98
#